data_AF-A0A4U3KWS3-F1
#
_entry.id   AF-A0A4U3KWS3-F1
#
_cell.length_a   1.000
_cell.length_b   1.000
_cell.length_c   1.000
_cell.angle_alpha   90.00
_cell.angle_beta   90.00
_cell.angle_gamma   90.00
#
_symmetry.space_group_name_H-M   'P 1'
#
loop_
_entity.id
_entity.type
_entity.pdbx_description
1 polymer ?
#
loop_
_entity_poly.entity_id
_entity_poly.type
_entity_poly.pdbx_seq_one_letter_code
_entity_poly.pdbx_strand_id
1 'polypeptide(L)'
;MKKFIVTFNYNGFAFTAKVFIHKHGNTIVYSTQLIEDYLAYMFENKELIFSKEPDGYKLVLFSGATRDEPHYSEMLDWHIKTEFIDKTKTLYKQTFSMS
;
A
#
# COMPACT_ATOMS: atom_id res chain seq x y z
N MET A 1 11.01 8.74 0.98
CA MET A 1 9.84 7.84 1.13
C MET A 1 9.51 7.32 -0.27
N LYS A 2 9.39 6.00 -0.45
CA LYS A 2 8.90 5.45 -1.73
C LYS A 2 7.44 5.09 -1.59
N LYS A 3 6.65 5.37 -2.62
CA LYS A 3 5.22 5.08 -2.68
C LYS A 3 4.93 4.27 -3.94
N PHE A 4 4.16 3.21 -3.80
CA PHE A 4 3.69 2.41 -4.93
C PHE A 4 2.18 2.40 -4.93
N ILE A 5 1.58 2.45 -6.12
CA ILE A 5 0.17 2.09 -6.28
C ILE A 5 0.15 0.66 -6.81
N VAL A 6 -0.43 -0.23 -6.01
CA VAL A 6 -0.66 -1.62 -6.40
C VAL A 6 -2.13 -1.80 -6.76
N THR A 7 -2.38 -2.55 -7.83
CA THR A 7 -3.69 -3.07 -8.18
C THR A 7 -3.74 -4.54 -7.84
N PHE A 8 -4.88 -5.02 -7.35
CA PHE A 8 -5.08 -6.44 -7.06
C PHE A 8 -6.54 -6.81 -7.28
N ASN A 9 -6.80 -8.09 -7.54
CA ASN A 9 -8.16 -8.60 -7.69
C ASN A 9 -8.60 -9.32 -6.42
N TYR A 10 -9.83 -9.07 -5.98
CA TYR A 10 -10.43 -9.75 -4.84
C TYR A 10 -11.91 -9.99 -5.10
N ASN A 11 -12.38 -11.24 -4.95
CA ASN A 11 -13.78 -11.64 -5.22
C ASN A 11 -14.34 -11.18 -6.58
N GLY A 12 -13.50 -11.16 -7.62
CA GLY A 12 -13.89 -10.74 -8.98
C GLY A 12 -13.90 -9.23 -9.22
N PHE A 13 -13.50 -8.42 -8.23
CA PHE A 13 -13.40 -6.96 -8.34
C PHE A 13 -11.95 -6.50 -8.28
N ALA A 14 -11.64 -5.41 -9.00
CA ALA A 14 -10.32 -4.82 -9.02
C ALA A 14 -10.22 -3.69 -7.98
N PHE A 15 -9.20 -3.76 -7.13
CA PHE A 15 -8.93 -2.81 -6.06
C PHE A 15 -7.59 -2.14 -6.26
N THR A 16 -7.39 -1.01 -5.57
CA THR A 16 -6.10 -0.33 -5.50
C THR A 16 -5.70 -0.04 -4.07
N ALA A 17 -4.41 -0.20 -3.78
CA ALA A 17 -3.83 0.19 -2.52
C ALA A 17 -2.56 1.01 -2.75
N LYS A 18 -2.30 1.93 -1.82
CA LYS A 18 -1.01 2.60 -1.70
C LYS A 18 -0.13 1.77 -0.79
N VAL A 19 1.09 1.50 -1.23
CA VAL A 19 2.14 0.89 -0.40
C VAL A 19 3.17 1.96 -0.08
N PHE A 20 3.41 2.19 1.20
CA PHE A 20 4.43 3.10 1.69
C PHE A 20 5.60 2.30 2.23
N ILE A 21 6.80 2.63 1.74
CA ILE A 21 8.04 2.00 2.21
C ILE A 21 8.85 3.04 2.99
N HIS A 22 9.03 2.75 4.27
CA HIS A 22 9.78 3.57 5.22
C HIS A 22 11.07 2.85 5.62
N LYS A 23 12.18 3.59 5.69
CA LYS A 23 13.43 3.09 6.25
C LYS A 23 13.64 3.75 7.62
N HIS A 24 13.63 2.96 8.67
CA HIS A 24 13.89 3.39 10.05
C HIS A 24 15.19 2.74 10.52
N GLY A 25 16.30 3.48 10.45
CA GLY A 25 17.64 2.93 10.70
C GLY A 25 17.96 1.83 9.68
N ASN A 26 18.19 0.61 10.18
CA ASN A 26 18.45 -0.58 9.35
C ASN A 26 17.18 -1.37 9.01
N THR A 27 16.02 -0.98 9.53
CA THR A 27 14.76 -1.69 9.31
C THR A 27 13.97 -1.03 8.18
N ILE A 28 13.41 -1.84 7.28
CA ILE A 28 12.44 -1.40 6.27
C ILE A 28 11.05 -1.78 6.78
N VAL A 29 10.16 -0.79 6.87
CA VAL A 29 8.77 -0.93 7.28
C VAL A 29 7.88 -0.68 6.07
N TYR A 30 6.91 -1.56 5.88
CA TYR A 30 5.91 -1.47 4.82
C TYR A 30 4.57 -1.18 5.48
N SER A 31 3.84 -0.20 4.97
CA SER A 31 2.44 0.00 5.31
C SER A 31 1.60 0.06 4.05
N THR A 32 0.35 -0.32 4.16
CA THR A 32 -0.60 -0.39 3.07
C THR A 32 -1.81 0.45 3.43
N GLN A 33 -2.43 1.06 2.42
CA GLN A 33 -3.68 1.78 2.58
C GLN A 33 -4.55 1.51 1.37
N LEU A 34 -5.71 0.91 1.57
CA LEU A 34 -6.71 0.77 0.52
C LEU A 34 -7.13 2.17 0.05
N ILE A 35 -7.24 2.36 -1.26
CA ILE A 35 -7.85 3.57 -1.81
C ILE A 35 -9.35 3.33 -1.77
N GLU A 36 -10.06 4.14 -0.97
CA GLU A 36 -11.48 3.98 -0.74
C GLU A 36 -12.29 4.08 -2.04
N ASP A 37 -13.18 3.12 -2.21
CA ASP A 37 -14.23 3.08 -3.21
C ASP A 37 -15.52 2.52 -2.58
N TYR A 38 -16.57 2.35 -3.38
CA TYR A 38 -17.86 1.82 -2.91
C TYR A 38 -17.80 0.37 -2.41
N LEU A 39 -16.71 -0.36 -2.66
CA LEU A 39 -16.47 -1.75 -2.23
C LEU A 39 -15.48 -1.85 -1.06
N ALA A 40 -15.02 -0.73 -0.51
CA ALA A 40 -14.08 -0.72 0.62
C ALA A 40 -14.61 -1.48 1.85
N TYR A 41 -15.93 -1.59 2.01
CA TYR A 41 -16.59 -2.39 3.06
C TYR A 41 -16.14 -3.87 3.06
N MET A 42 -15.69 -4.39 1.92
CA MET A 42 -15.17 -5.76 1.80
C MET A 42 -13.90 -6.00 2.63
N PHE A 43 -13.29 -4.94 3.17
CA PHE A 43 -12.04 -4.98 3.95
C PHE A 43 -12.20 -4.55 5.42
N GLU A 44 -13.43 -4.30 5.93
CA GLU A 44 -13.65 -3.74 7.28
C GLU A 44 -12.98 -4.51 8.43
N ASN A 45 -12.86 -5.84 8.30
CA ASN A 45 -12.21 -6.73 9.28
C ASN A 45 -11.01 -7.46 8.69
N LYS A 46 -10.36 -6.85 7.70
CA LYS A 46 -9.24 -7.46 6.98
C LYS A 46 -8.03 -6.55 6.98
N GLU A 47 -6.87 -7.17 7.09
CA GLU A 47 -5.59 -6.48 7.01
C GLU A 47 -4.89 -6.86 5.71
N LEU A 48 -4.52 -5.86 4.92
CA LEU A 48 -3.76 -6.03 3.70
C LEU A 48 -2.27 -5.86 4.00
N ILE A 49 -1.45 -6.91 3.87
CA ILE A 49 -0.02 -6.86 4.17
C ILE A 49 0.78 -6.96 2.88
N PHE A 50 1.63 -5.95 2.63
CA PHE A 50 2.64 -6.00 1.58
C PHE A 50 4.01 -6.25 2.19
N SER A 51 4.68 -7.32 1.79
CA SER A 51 5.93 -7.75 2.41
C SER A 51 6.97 -8.16 1.37
N LYS A 52 8.25 -8.02 1.74
CA LYS A 52 9.39 -8.48 0.93
C LYS A 52 9.75 -9.90 1.33
N GLU A 53 9.79 -10.78 0.33
CA GLU A 53 10.25 -12.16 0.42
C GLU A 53 11.64 -12.30 -0.25
N PRO A 54 12.34 -13.43 -0.08
CA PRO A 54 13.60 -13.68 -0.78
C PRO A 54 13.49 -13.53 -2.30
N ASP A 55 12.38 -13.98 -2.88
CA ASP A 55 12.16 -14.04 -4.33
C ASP A 55 11.39 -12.83 -4.89
N GLY A 56 11.04 -11.84 -4.06
CA GLY A 56 10.32 -10.66 -4.52
C GLY A 56 9.43 -10.05 -3.45
N TYR A 57 8.22 -9.68 -3.85
CA TYR A 57 7.21 -9.10 -2.97
C TYR A 57 5.94 -9.92 -3.01
N LYS A 58 5.18 -9.91 -1.92
CA LYS A 58 3.85 -10.52 -1.86
C LYS A 58 2.84 -9.57 -1.24
N LEU A 59 1.60 -9.70 -1.69
CA LEU A 59 0.43 -9.05 -1.11
C LEU A 59 -0.44 -10.14 -0.48
N VAL A 60 -0.70 -10.03 0.82
CA VAL A 60 -1.49 -11.01 1.59
C VAL A 60 -2.65 -10.31 2.24
N LEU A 61 -3.84 -10.89 2.18
CA LEU A 61 -5.01 -10.42 2.92
C LEU A 61 -5.24 -11.35 4.10
N PHE A 62 -5.26 -10.79 5.30
CA PHE A 62 -5.63 -11.48 6.52
C PHE A 62 -7.08 -11.13 6.86
N SER A 63 -7.92 -12.14 6.99
CA SER A 63 -9.31 -12.03 7.44
C SER A 63 -9.42 -12.56 8.87
N GLY A 64 -10.25 -11.92 9.68
CA GLY A 64 -10.48 -12.30 11.08
C GLY A 64 -9.72 -11.38 12.03
N ALA A 65 -10.16 -10.12 12.11
CA ALA A 65 -9.63 -9.13 13.05
C ALA A 65 -10.23 -9.26 14.48
N THR A 66 -11.16 -10.19 14.69
CA THR A 66 -11.80 -10.46 15.98
C THR A 66 -11.37 -11.80 16.53
N ARG A 67 -11.29 -11.91 17.87
CA ARG A 67 -10.83 -13.12 18.61
C ARG A 67 -11.62 -14.39 18.29
N ASP A 68 -12.82 -14.25 17.73
CA ASP A 68 -13.78 -15.33 17.55
C ASP A 68 -13.92 -15.78 16.09
N GLU A 69 -13.24 -15.12 15.15
CA GLU A 69 -13.23 -15.50 13.74
C GLU A 69 -12.02 -16.38 13.41
N PRO A 70 -12.18 -17.45 12.61
CA PRO A 70 -11.04 -18.21 12.14
C PRO A 70 -10.16 -17.31 11.29
N HIS A 71 -8.88 -17.21 11.67
CA HIS A 71 -7.90 -16.45 10.91
C HIS A 71 -7.67 -17.13 9.56
N TYR A 72 -8.04 -16.46 8.48
CA TYR A 72 -7.74 -16.89 7.12
C TYR A 72 -6.77 -15.92 6.50
N SER A 73 -5.73 -16.44 5.85
CA SER A 73 -4.81 -15.65 5.05
C SER A 73 -4.88 -16.11 3.60
N GLU A 74 -5.05 -15.16 2.69
CA GLU A 74 -5.03 -15.44 1.25
C GLU A 74 -3.94 -14.61 0.57
N MET A 75 -3.22 -15.24 -0.36
CA MET A 75 -2.26 -14.53 -1.21
C MET A 75 -3.03 -13.92 -2.38
N LEU A 76 -2.89 -12.62 -2.56
CA LEU A 76 -3.56 -11.89 -3.63
C LEU A 76 -2.63 -11.80 -4.84
N ASP A 77 -3.21 -11.95 -6.04
CA ASP A 77 -2.52 -11.58 -7.27
C ASP A 77 -2.51 -10.06 -7.42
N TRP A 78 -1.34 -9.49 -7.71
CA TRP A 78 -1.12 -8.05 -7.65
C TRP A 78 -0.13 -7.56 -8.70
N HIS A 79 -0.30 -6.32 -9.11
CA HIS A 79 0.57 -5.65 -10.08
C HIS A 79 0.86 -4.21 -9.65
N ILE A 80 2.07 -3.71 -9.95
CA ILE A 80 2.41 -2.30 -9.74
C ILE A 80 1.85 -1.50 -10.91
N LYS A 81 0.91 -0.59 -10.62
CA LYS A 81 0.34 0.31 -11.63
C LYS A 81 1.24 1.53 -11.87
N THR A 82 1.91 2.03 -10.83
CA THR A 82 2.84 3.18 -10.95
C THR A 82 3.85 3.18 -9.78
N GLU A 83 5.14 3.28 -10.10
CA GLU A 83 6.19 3.56 -9.12
C GLU A 83 6.31 5.08 -8.92
N PHE A 84 5.99 5.58 -7.73
CA PHE A 84 6.26 6.96 -7.35
C PHE A 84 7.55 7.02 -6.54
N ILE A 85 8.63 7.39 -7.21
CA ILE A 85 9.79 7.96 -6.54
C ILE A 85 9.41 9.41 -6.23
N ASP A 86 9.28 9.77 -4.96
CA ASP A 86 9.21 11.17 -4.51
C ASP A 86 10.48 11.87 -5.01
N LYS A 87 10.45 12.40 -6.23
CA LYS A 87 11.34 13.49 -6.62
C LYS A 87 10.74 14.69 -5.91
N THR A 88 11.22 14.97 -4.71
CA THR A 88 11.06 16.28 -4.08
C THR A 88 11.56 17.32 -5.08
N LYS A 89 10.66 17.86 -5.91
CA LYS A 89 10.89 19.12 -6.60
C LYS A 89 10.95 20.15 -5.48
N THR A 90 12.16 20.51 -5.07
CA THR A 90 12.42 21.76 -4.38
C THR A 90 11.90 22.86 -5.31
N LEU A 91 10.67 23.31 -5.06
CA LEU A 91 10.18 24.58 -5.60
C LEU A 91 11.07 25.64 -4.95
N TYR A 92 12.12 26.05 -5.66
CA TYR A 92 12.87 27.25 -5.32
C TYR A 92 11.85 28.37 -5.11
N LYS A 93 11.88 28.97 -3.91
CA LYS A 93 11.19 30.23 -3.62
C LYS A 93 11.49 31.20 -4.75
N GLN A 94 10.50 31.52 -5.59
CA GLN A 94 10.52 32.79 -6.30
C GLN A 94 10.23 33.85 -5.25
N THR A 95 11.28 34.36 -4.61
CA THR A 95 11.26 35.68 -3.99
C THR A 95 10.94 36.68 -5.09
N PHE A 96 9.70 37.14 -5.15
CA PHE A 96 9.38 38.38 -5.85
C PHE A 96 10.04 39.52 -5.07
N SER A 97 11.21 39.92 -5.55
CA SER A 97 11.77 41.25 -5.28
C SER A 97 10.96 42.23 -6.12
N MET A 98 10.03 42.97 -5.51
CA MET A 98 9.57 44.22 -6.11
C MET A 98 10.49 45.33 -5.63
N SER A 99 11.19 45.93 -6.59
CA SER A 99 11.91 47.20 -6.52
C SER A 99 10.99 48.38 -6.26
#